data_AF-A0A9W4J1F8-F1
#
_entry.id   AF-A0A9W4J1F8-F1
#
_cell.length_a   1.000
_cell.length_b   1.000
_cell.length_c   1.000
_cell.angle_alpha   90.00
_cell.angle_beta   90.00
_cell.angle_gamma   90.00
#
_symmetry.space_group_name_H-M   'P 1'
#
loop_
_entity.id
_entity.type
_entity.pdbx_description
1 polymer ?
#
loop_
_entity_poly.entity_id
_entity_poly.type
_entity_poly.pdbx_seq_one_letter_code
_entity_poly.pdbx_strand_id
1 'polypeptide(L)'
;MNCQSLMIRTILWNLQIMSLHCPPLAQHEEVTRHTLATEPFQPILKVLADLERDDPKVAFPAARLVGLYRRLWESCVSKHIDVQKIDQSNEILKEAGTYLRKERNGLQLHHEKQLARLRFFGQALESSQERLISLLDDWNYPYSPNLAGLSDVAREE
;
A
#
# COMPACT_ATOMS: atom_id res chain seq x y z
N MET A 1 54.36 11.20 25.03
CA MET A 1 53.15 11.13 24.19
C MET A 1 52.22 10.09 24.80
N ASN A 2 51.07 10.50 25.35
CA ASN A 2 50.18 9.64 26.13
C ASN A 2 49.27 8.79 25.23
N CYS A 3 49.24 7.47 25.46
CA CYS A 3 48.42 6.52 24.71
C CYS A 3 46.91 6.80 24.80
N GLN A 4 46.45 7.55 25.82
CA GLN A 4 45.06 7.99 25.97
C GLN A 4 44.65 9.02 24.90
N SER A 5 45.56 9.91 24.50
CA SER A 5 45.30 10.90 23.44
C SER A 5 45.16 10.22 22.06
N LEU A 6 45.86 9.10 21.86
CA LEU A 6 45.76 8.29 20.65
C LEU A 6 44.40 7.58 20.58
N MET A 7 43.90 7.01 21.68
CA MET A 7 42.59 6.35 21.73
C MET A 7 41.43 7.32 21.43
N ILE A 8 41.47 8.54 21.99
CA ILE A 8 40.43 9.56 21.74
C ILE A 8 40.48 10.03 20.29
N ARG A 9 41.67 10.21 19.72
CA ARG A 9 41.84 10.55 18.30
C ARG A 9 41.39 9.43 17.37
N THR A 10 41.61 8.16 17.71
CA THR A 10 41.12 7.02 16.92
C THR A 10 39.59 6.88 16.97
N ILE A 11 38.97 7.21 18.10
CA ILE A 11 37.50 7.25 18.22
C ILE A 11 36.92 8.39 17.37
N LEU A 12 37.52 9.59 17.41
CA LEU A 12 37.15 10.73 16.56
C LEU A 12 37.39 10.48 15.06
N TRP A 13 38.47 9.78 14.71
CA TRP A 13 38.81 9.50 13.32
C TRP A 13 37.91 8.44 12.68
N ASN A 14 37.51 7.41 13.43
CA ASN A 14 36.55 6.40 12.97
C ASN A 14 35.15 6.97 12.73
N LEU A 15 34.76 8.03 13.45
CA LEU A 15 33.52 8.79 13.20
C LEU A 15 33.53 9.55 11.87
N GLN A 16 34.72 9.87 11.32
CA GLN A 16 34.84 10.73 10.13
C GLN A 16 35.08 9.96 8.83
N ILE A 17 35.62 8.74 8.89
CA ILE A 17 35.89 7.90 7.69
C ILE A 17 34.65 7.14 7.19
N MET A 18 33.66 6.88 8.04
CA MET A 18 32.47 6.10 7.65
C MET A 18 31.47 6.89 6.77
N SER A 19 31.73 8.17 6.53
CA SER A 19 30.83 9.10 5.82
C SER A 19 31.03 9.19 4.29
N LEU A 20 32.01 8.49 3.70
CA LEU A 20 32.49 8.85 2.35
C LEU A 20 31.96 8.03 1.17
N HIS A 21 30.97 7.13 1.33
CA HIS A 21 30.33 6.49 0.18
C HIS A 21 28.91 5.99 0.45
N CYS A 22 27.91 6.88 0.37
CA CYS A 22 26.49 6.50 0.32
C CYS A 22 25.64 7.58 -0.41
N PRO A 23 24.54 7.20 -1.10
CA PRO A 23 23.75 8.10 -1.93
C PRO A 23 23.09 9.24 -1.14
N PRO A 24 22.69 10.36 -1.78
CA PRO A 24 22.28 11.60 -1.11
C PRO A 24 21.13 11.46 -0.09
N LEU A 25 20.22 10.50 -0.31
CA LEU A 25 19.11 10.18 0.60
C LEU A 25 19.57 9.50 1.89
N ALA A 26 20.60 8.64 1.82
CA ALA A 26 21.17 7.98 2.99
C ALA A 26 21.90 8.99 3.89
N GLN A 27 22.54 10.00 3.29
CA GLN A 27 23.26 11.04 4.01
C GLN A 27 22.33 11.89 4.88
N HIS A 28 21.15 12.29 4.38
CA HIS A 28 20.22 13.09 5.18
C HIS A 28 19.68 12.32 6.39
N GLU A 29 19.30 11.06 6.20
CA GLU A 29 18.84 10.22 7.31
C GLU A 29 19.93 9.95 8.33
N GLU A 30 21.17 9.73 7.89
CA GLU A 30 22.30 9.51 8.77
C GLU A 30 22.61 10.78 9.57
N VAL A 31 22.55 11.94 8.94
CA VAL A 31 22.63 13.24 9.63
C VAL A 31 21.51 13.42 10.66
N THR A 32 20.27 13.06 10.35
CA THR A 32 19.15 13.14 11.31
C THR A 32 19.33 12.17 12.48
N ARG A 33 19.72 10.92 12.20
CA ARG A 33 20.04 9.91 13.25
C ARG A 33 21.15 10.42 14.16
N HIS A 34 22.23 10.95 13.59
CA HIS A 34 23.36 11.47 14.35
C HIS A 34 22.97 12.69 15.18
N THR A 35 22.17 13.60 14.65
CA THR A 35 21.71 14.78 15.39
C THR A 35 20.88 14.36 16.61
N LEU A 36 19.86 13.52 16.41
CA LEU A 36 18.99 13.02 17.49
C LEU A 36 19.75 12.16 18.53
N ALA A 37 20.80 11.47 18.10
CA ALA A 37 21.64 10.67 18.98
C ALA A 37 22.63 11.50 19.82
N THR A 38 23.08 12.64 19.30
CA THR A 38 24.20 13.40 19.90
C THR A 38 23.76 14.65 20.65
N GLU A 39 22.67 15.30 20.25
CA GLU A 39 22.12 16.51 20.88
C GLU A 39 21.83 16.33 22.39
N PRO A 40 21.17 15.24 22.85
CA PRO A 40 20.84 15.08 24.28
C PRO A 40 22.08 14.95 25.18
N PHE A 41 23.22 14.58 24.62
CA PHE A 41 24.45 14.33 25.36
C PHE A 41 25.37 15.53 25.44
N GLN A 42 25.16 16.59 24.65
CA GLN A 42 26.02 17.78 24.64
C GLN A 42 26.28 18.38 26.03
N PRO A 43 25.27 18.51 26.92
CA PRO A 43 25.50 19.05 28.26
C PRO A 43 26.38 18.15 29.13
N ILE A 44 26.15 16.83 29.08
CA ILE A 44 26.91 15.83 29.84
C ILE A 44 28.36 15.75 29.35
N LEU A 45 28.58 15.85 28.03
CA LEU A 45 29.93 15.86 27.46
C LEU A 45 30.74 17.07 27.95
N LYS A 46 30.08 18.22 28.12
CA LYS A 46 30.70 19.41 28.70
C LYS A 46 31.09 19.20 30.17
N VAL A 47 30.18 18.65 30.97
CA VAL A 47 30.45 18.32 32.38
C VAL A 47 31.59 17.30 32.51
N LEU A 48 31.65 16.30 31.63
CA LEU A 48 32.74 15.33 31.61
C LEU A 48 34.09 15.97 31.27
N ALA A 49 34.12 16.95 30.37
CA ALA A 49 35.34 17.68 30.02
C ALA A 49 35.85 18.53 31.20
N ASP A 50 34.93 19.18 31.93
CA ASP A 50 35.27 19.92 33.15
C ASP A 50 35.79 18.97 34.24
N LEU A 51 35.12 17.82 34.42
CA LEU A 51 35.51 16.80 35.40
C LEU A 51 36.86 16.14 35.07
N GLU A 52 37.21 15.95 33.79
CA GLU A 52 38.52 15.43 33.38
C GLU A 52 39.66 16.36 33.81
N ARG A 53 39.42 17.67 33.79
CA ARG A 53 40.38 18.68 34.26
C ARG A 53 40.47 18.72 35.80
N ASP A 54 39.33 18.62 36.47
CA ASP A 54 39.25 18.86 37.92
C ASP A 54 39.52 17.59 38.75
N ASP A 55 39.03 16.41 38.33
CA ASP A 55 39.31 15.10 38.94
C ASP A 55 39.33 13.95 37.89
N PRO A 56 40.50 13.67 37.28
CA PRO A 56 40.62 12.65 36.25
C PRO A 56 40.35 11.22 36.75
N LYS A 57 40.41 10.95 38.06
CA LYS A 57 40.16 9.62 38.61
C LYS A 57 38.67 9.28 38.57
N VAL A 58 37.80 10.28 38.70
CA VAL A 58 36.33 10.14 38.63
C VAL A 58 35.82 10.36 37.21
N ALA A 59 36.50 11.19 36.41
CA ALA A 59 36.15 11.45 35.02
C ALA A 59 36.11 10.19 34.16
N PHE A 60 37.10 9.29 34.30
CA PHE A 60 37.19 8.09 33.47
C PHE A 60 36.02 7.10 33.68
N PRO A 61 35.68 6.70 34.93
CA PRO A 61 34.48 5.90 35.19
C PRO A 61 33.18 6.58 34.69
N ALA A 62 33.04 7.89 34.90
CA ALA A 62 31.87 8.65 34.46
C ALA A 62 31.74 8.66 32.93
N ALA A 63 32.83 8.93 32.22
CA ALA A 63 32.87 8.91 30.75
C ALA A 63 32.56 7.52 30.19
N ARG A 64 33.03 6.45 30.85
CA ARG A 64 32.72 5.07 30.46
C ARG A 64 31.22 4.78 30.59
N LEU A 65 30.59 5.20 31.69
CA LEU A 65 29.15 5.03 31.90
C LEU A 65 28.33 5.79 30.84
N VAL A 66 28.67 7.07 30.61
CA VAL A 66 28.03 7.91 29.60
C VAL A 66 28.19 7.31 28.20
N GLY A 67 29.37 6.76 27.88
CA GLY A 67 29.61 6.08 26.61
C GLY A 67 28.72 4.86 26.39
N LEU A 68 28.46 4.07 27.45
CA LEU A 68 27.53 2.94 27.37
C LEU A 68 26.09 3.40 27.16
N TYR A 69 25.65 4.42 27.90
CA TYR A 69 24.29 4.95 27.76
C TYR A 69 24.07 5.59 26.38
N ARG A 70 25.08 6.28 25.84
CA ARG A 70 25.02 6.86 24.48
C ARG A 70 24.80 5.80 23.41
N ARG A 71 25.51 4.68 23.47
CA ARG A 71 25.33 3.56 22.52
C ARG A 71 23.93 2.95 22.59
N LEU A 72 23.38 2.81 23.80
CA LEU A 72 22.01 2.35 23.98
C LEU A 72 21.01 3.36 23.38
N TRP A 73 21.20 4.65 23.63
CA TRP A 73 20.39 5.71 23.05
C TRP A 73 20.44 5.72 21.51
N GLU A 74 21.64 5.64 20.92
CA GLU A 74 21.84 5.53 19.47
C GLU A 74 21.04 4.35 18.87
N SER A 75 21.07 3.19 19.54
CA SER A 75 20.27 2.02 19.12
C SER A 75 18.77 2.28 19.22
N CYS A 76 18.31 2.94 20.28
CA CYS A 76 16.90 3.31 20.47
C CYS A 76 16.42 4.31 19.41
N VAL A 77 17.20 5.34 19.11
CA VAL A 77 16.88 6.35 18.09
C VAL A 77 16.81 5.71 16.71
N SER A 78 17.75 4.83 16.36
CA SER A 78 17.71 4.10 15.09
C SER A 78 16.41 3.31 14.94
N LYS A 79 16.07 2.48 15.95
CA LYS A 79 14.83 1.69 15.93
C LYS A 79 13.58 2.57 15.86
N HIS A 80 13.59 3.72 16.55
CA HIS A 80 12.47 4.65 16.52
C HIS A 80 12.22 5.21 15.11
N ILE A 81 13.30 5.60 14.40
CA ILE A 81 13.21 6.09 13.02
C ILE A 81 12.71 5.00 12.08
N ASP A 82 13.20 3.77 12.24
CA ASP A 82 12.73 2.64 11.43
C ASP A 82 11.24 2.35 11.67
N VAL A 83 10.78 2.40 12.93
CA VAL A 83 9.36 2.29 13.27
C VAL A 83 8.54 3.40 12.62
N GLN A 84 8.99 4.66 12.68
CA GLN A 84 8.30 5.78 12.02
C GLN A 84 8.16 5.58 10.51
N LYS A 85 9.20 5.06 9.83
CA LYS A 85 9.14 4.76 8.40
C LYS A 85 8.15 3.65 8.07
N ILE A 86 8.12 2.61 8.91
CA ILE A 86 7.17 1.51 8.77
C ILE A 86 5.74 2.03 8.95
N ASP A 87 5.50 2.88 9.97
CA ASP A 87 4.19 3.46 10.21
C ASP A 87 3.73 4.34 9.04
N GLN A 88 4.62 5.20 8.51
CA GLN A 88 4.33 6.01 7.32
C GLN A 88 4.00 5.14 6.10
N SER A 89 4.79 4.08 5.86
CA SER A 89 4.54 3.15 4.75
C SER A 89 3.22 2.39 4.93
N ASN A 90 2.88 2.00 6.15
CA ASN A 90 1.63 1.35 6.49
C ASN A 90 0.43 2.26 6.23
N GLU A 91 0.52 3.55 6.54
CA GLU A 91 -0.55 4.50 6.23
C GLU A 91 -0.75 4.67 4.72
N ILE A 92 0.34 4.80 3.95
CA ILE A 92 0.27 4.83 2.47
C ILE A 92 -0.38 3.55 1.93
N LEU A 93 -0.01 2.39 2.47
CA LEU A 93 -0.56 1.10 2.05
C LEU A 93 -2.05 0.98 2.41
N LYS A 94 -2.48 1.47 3.58
CA LYS A 94 -3.89 1.53 3.96
C LYS A 94 -4.68 2.38 2.99
N GLU A 95 -4.19 3.58 2.66
CA GLU A 95 -4.83 4.47 1.70
C GLU A 95 -4.97 3.81 0.32
N ALA A 96 -3.88 3.25 -0.21
CA ALA A 96 -3.91 2.50 -1.47
C ALA A 96 -4.90 1.31 -1.42
N GLY A 97 -4.96 0.59 -0.30
CA GLY A 97 -5.92 -0.48 -0.07
C GLY A 97 -7.37 -0.02 -0.08
N THR A 98 -7.67 1.16 0.50
CA THR A 98 -9.01 1.74 0.43
C THR A 98 -9.40 2.14 -0.99
N TYR A 99 -8.46 2.71 -1.75
CA TYR A 99 -8.66 3.07 -3.15
C TYR A 99 -8.96 1.83 -4.02
N LEU A 100 -8.11 0.80 -3.94
CA LEU A 100 -8.30 -0.43 -4.72
C LEU A 100 -9.62 -1.14 -4.37
N ARG A 101 -10.04 -1.10 -3.11
CA ARG A 101 -11.34 -1.64 -2.71
C ARG A 101 -12.49 -0.90 -3.40
N LYS A 102 -12.41 0.43 -3.51
CA LYS A 102 -13.41 1.25 -4.20
C LYS A 102 -13.47 0.89 -5.69
N GLU A 103 -12.32 0.81 -6.35
CA GLU A 103 -12.24 0.42 -7.77
C GLU A 103 -12.81 -0.99 -8.00
N ARG A 104 -12.44 -1.95 -7.16
CA ARG A 104 -12.98 -3.31 -7.22
C ARG A 104 -14.50 -3.31 -7.09
N ASN A 105 -15.05 -2.56 -6.13
CA ASN A 105 -16.49 -2.47 -5.93
C ASN A 105 -17.19 -1.82 -7.14
N GLY A 106 -16.58 -0.80 -7.75
CA GLY A 106 -17.09 -0.17 -8.97
C GLY A 106 -17.11 -1.15 -10.15
N LEU A 107 -16.02 -1.90 -10.36
CA LEU A 107 -15.95 -2.94 -11.39
C LEU A 107 -16.98 -4.05 -11.19
N GLN A 108 -17.15 -4.50 -9.94
CA GLN A 108 -18.16 -5.50 -9.58
C GLN A 108 -19.57 -5.02 -9.94
N LEU A 109 -19.91 -3.79 -9.57
CA LEU A 109 -21.21 -3.18 -9.91
C LEU A 109 -21.42 -3.09 -11.43
N HIS A 110 -20.39 -2.68 -12.16
CA HIS A 110 -20.44 -2.66 -13.63
C HIS A 110 -20.68 -4.04 -14.21
N HIS A 111 -19.99 -5.06 -13.70
CA HIS A 111 -20.16 -6.44 -14.13
C HIS A 111 -21.59 -6.94 -13.90
N GLU A 112 -22.14 -6.72 -12.70
CA GLU A 112 -23.51 -7.10 -12.35
C GLU A 112 -24.55 -6.41 -13.24
N LYS A 113 -24.35 -5.13 -13.55
CA LYS A 113 -25.22 -4.38 -14.48
C LYS A 113 -25.21 -4.98 -15.89
N GLN A 114 -24.04 -5.38 -16.39
CA GLN A 114 -23.95 -6.03 -17.70
C GLN A 114 -24.59 -7.41 -17.70
N LEU A 115 -24.42 -8.20 -16.63
CA LEU A 115 -25.11 -9.48 -16.49
C LEU A 115 -26.63 -9.32 -16.47
N ALA A 116 -27.15 -8.33 -15.73
CA ALA A 116 -28.59 -8.03 -15.71
C ALA A 116 -29.10 -7.67 -17.12
N ARG A 117 -28.35 -6.85 -17.86
CA ARG A 117 -28.69 -6.47 -19.23
C ARG A 117 -28.65 -7.66 -20.20
N LEU A 118 -27.66 -8.54 -20.06
CA LEU A 118 -27.54 -9.75 -20.88
C LEU A 118 -28.71 -10.70 -20.64
N ARG A 119 -29.10 -10.91 -19.37
CA ARG A 119 -30.27 -11.73 -19.01
C ARG A 119 -31.56 -11.16 -19.59
N PHE A 120 -31.74 -9.84 -19.49
CA PHE A 120 -32.88 -9.17 -20.09
C PHE A 120 -32.97 -9.40 -21.60
N PHE A 121 -31.86 -9.24 -22.32
CA PHE A 121 -31.85 -9.52 -23.76
C PHE A 121 -32.10 -10.99 -24.09
N GLY A 122 -31.56 -11.91 -23.29
CA GLY A 122 -31.84 -13.34 -23.43
C GLY A 122 -33.34 -13.64 -23.34
N GLN A 123 -34.01 -13.11 -22.31
CA GLN A 123 -35.45 -13.28 -22.13
C GLN A 123 -36.28 -12.63 -23.25
N ALA A 124 -35.91 -11.42 -23.68
CA ALA A 124 -36.60 -10.74 -24.77
C ALA A 124 -36.46 -11.50 -26.09
N LEU A 125 -35.28 -12.06 -26.36
CA LEU A 125 -35.03 -12.87 -27.55
C LEU A 125 -35.87 -14.15 -27.52
N GLU A 126 -35.82 -14.89 -26.40
CA GLU A 126 -36.61 -16.12 -26.20
C GLU A 126 -38.10 -15.85 -26.40
N SER A 127 -38.64 -14.81 -25.74
CA SER A 127 -40.04 -14.41 -25.92
C SER A 127 -40.38 -14.01 -27.37
N SER A 128 -39.48 -13.31 -28.06
CA SER A 128 -39.69 -12.96 -29.47
C SER A 128 -39.71 -14.19 -30.38
N GLN A 129 -38.89 -15.20 -30.08
CA GLN A 129 -38.82 -16.45 -30.83
C GLN A 129 -40.07 -17.28 -30.61
N GLU A 130 -40.53 -17.43 -29.36
CA GLU A 130 -41.79 -18.11 -29.04
C GLU A 130 -42.97 -17.49 -29.79
N ARG A 131 -43.06 -16.15 -29.79
CA ARG A 131 -44.11 -15.44 -30.52
C ARG A 131 -43.99 -15.59 -32.04
N LEU A 132 -42.78 -15.63 -32.57
CA LEU A 132 -42.57 -15.87 -34.01
C LEU A 132 -43.02 -17.29 -34.39
N ILE A 133 -42.65 -18.28 -33.58
CA ILE A 133 -43.04 -19.69 -33.79
C ILE A 133 -44.56 -19.81 -33.76
N SER A 134 -45.26 -19.23 -32.76
CA SER A 134 -46.71 -19.31 -32.69
C SER A 134 -47.40 -18.68 -33.91
N LEU A 135 -46.89 -17.53 -34.39
CA LEU A 135 -47.43 -16.89 -35.60
C LEU A 135 -47.19 -17.73 -36.87
N LEU A 136 -46.06 -18.42 -36.95
CA LEU A 136 -45.77 -19.32 -38.06
C LEU A 136 -46.68 -20.55 -38.02
N ASP A 137 -46.93 -21.12 -36.84
CA ASP A 137 -47.86 -22.23 -36.65
C ASP A 137 -49.30 -21.85 -37.01
N ASP A 138 -49.76 -20.68 -36.58
CA ASP A 138 -51.08 -20.14 -36.94
C ASP A 138 -51.21 -19.94 -38.47
N TRP A 139 -50.15 -19.49 -39.14
CA TRP A 139 -50.14 -19.33 -40.59
C TRP A 139 -50.15 -20.67 -41.33
N ASN A 140 -49.47 -21.68 -40.78
CA ASN A 140 -49.45 -23.03 -41.32
C ASN A 140 -50.70 -23.84 -40.96
N TYR A 141 -51.63 -23.25 -40.20
CA TYR A 141 -52.90 -23.88 -39.87
C TYR A 141 -53.70 -24.09 -41.17
N PRO A 142 -54.09 -25.33 -41.51
CA PRO A 142 -54.91 -25.56 -42.68
C PRO A 142 -56.29 -24.98 -42.42
N TYR A 143 -56.50 -23.73 -42.82
CA TYR A 143 -57.85 -23.23 -43.06
C TYR A 143 -58.39 -24.07 -44.22
N SER A 144 -59.13 -25.12 -43.90
CA SER A 144 -60.08 -25.71 -44.82
C SER A 144 -61.35 -24.88 -44.71
N PRO A 145 -61.56 -23.85 -45.56
CA PRO A 145 -62.94 -23.50 -45.85
C PRO A 145 -63.50 -24.77 -46.50
N ASN A 146 -64.43 -25.42 -45.82
CA ASN A 146 -65.25 -26.46 -46.41
C ASN A 146 -65.86 -25.89 -47.71
N LEU A 147 -65.18 -26.13 -48.84
CA LEU A 147 -65.73 -26.10 -50.20
C LEU A 147 -66.64 -27.32 -50.43
N ALA A 148 -67.17 -27.91 -49.35
CA ALA A 148 -68.08 -29.05 -49.35
C ALA A 148 -69.56 -28.62 -49.20
N GLY A 149 -69.89 -27.38 -49.61
CA GLY A 149 -71.25 -26.84 -49.56
C GLY A 149 -71.74 -26.17 -50.84
N LEU A 150 -71.02 -26.29 -51.97
CA LEU A 150 -71.43 -25.75 -53.27
C LEU A 150 -71.28 -26.83 -54.36
N SER A 151 -71.76 -28.03 -54.06
CA SER A 151 -72.20 -28.97 -55.09
C SER A 151 -73.71 -28.94 -55.10
N ASP A 152 -74.28 -28.69 -56.28
CA ASP A 152 -75.66 -28.93 -56.70
C ASP A 152 -76.65 -27.74 -56.60
N VAL A 153 -76.68 -26.90 -57.64
CA VAL A 153 -77.96 -26.52 -58.29
C VAL A 153 -77.77 -26.61 -59.79
N ALA A 154 -78.58 -27.49 -60.36
CA ALA A 154 -78.66 -27.86 -61.75
C ALA A 154 -79.14 -26.72 -62.68
N ARG A 155 -78.63 -26.79 -63.91
CA ARG A 155 -79.34 -26.62 -65.20
C ARG A 155 -80.86 -26.38 -65.14
N GLU A 156 -81.29 -25.27 -65.74
CA GLU A 156 -82.52 -24.99 -66.52
C GLU A 156 -82.47 -23.46 -66.78
N GLU A 157 -82.49 -22.86 -67.97
CA GLU A 157 -82.67 -23.21 -69.39
C GLU A 157 -81.70 -22.34 -70.22
#